data_AF-A0A7V0IY49-F1
#
_entry.id   AF-A0A7V0IY49-F1
#
_cell.length_a   1.000
_cell.length_b   1.000
_cell.length_c   1.000
_cell.angle_alpha   90.00
_cell.angle_beta   90.00
_cell.angle_gamma   90.00
#
_symmetry.space_group_name_H-M   'P 1'
#
loop_
_entity.id
_entity.type
_entity.pdbx_description
1 polymer ?
#
loop_
_entity_poly.entity_id
_entity_poly.type
_entity_poly.pdbx_seq_one_letter_code
_entity_poly.pdbx_strand_id
1 'polypeptide(L)'
;IFPDIIFEESDTELDHAGDIDYVAKVGDRAFGIQIKPITAKANFGNYSPTERMKASFSEFEEQYGGKVFVVFSMDGEIGNQEVIEQIRQEIERLKK
;
A
#
# COMPACT_ATOMS: atom_id res chain seq x y z
N ILE A 1 15.68 -2.06 -0.38
CA ILE A 1 15.03 -0.85 -0.95
C ILE A 1 14.65 0.14 0.16
N PHE A 2 14.18 -0.30 1.33
CA PHE A 2 14.03 0.55 2.52
C PHE A 2 14.54 -0.18 3.78
N PRO A 3 15.82 0.00 4.19
CA PRO A 3 16.40 -0.77 5.29
C PRO A 3 15.88 -0.37 6.67
N ASP A 4 15.39 0.87 6.82
CA ASP A 4 14.92 1.42 8.09
C ASP A 4 13.42 1.25 8.32
N ILE A 5 12.72 0.57 7.41
CA ILE A 5 11.28 0.37 7.46
C ILE A 5 10.99 -1.10 7.73
N ILE A 6 10.19 -1.35 8.75
CA ILE A 6 9.73 -2.69 9.10
C ILE A 6 8.40 -2.93 8.41
N PHE A 7 8.38 -3.92 7.52
CA PHE A 7 7.18 -4.39 6.85
C PHE A 7 6.65 -5.59 7.64
N GLU A 8 5.43 -5.48 8.15
CA GLU A 8 4.69 -6.54 8.81
C GLU A 8 3.54 -6.95 7.89
N GLU A 9 3.22 -8.24 7.83
CA GLU A 9 1.99 -8.69 7.20
C GLU A 9 0.80 -8.11 7.97
N SER A 10 -0.24 -7.71 7.24
CA SER A 10 -1.44 -7.19 7.87
C SER A 10 -2.17 -8.30 8.64
N ASP A 11 -2.85 -7.92 9.73
CA ASP A 11 -3.72 -8.86 10.43
C ASP A 11 -4.90 -9.28 9.54
N THR A 12 -5.41 -10.50 9.77
CA THR A 12 -6.56 -11.08 9.04
C THR A 12 -7.76 -10.13 8.91
N GLU A 13 -7.96 -9.23 9.87
CA GLU A 13 -9.02 -8.21 9.83
C GLU A 13 -8.77 -7.14 8.76
N LEU A 14 -7.53 -6.64 8.66
CA LEU A 14 -7.13 -5.66 7.64
C LEU A 14 -7.07 -6.29 6.24
N ASP A 15 -6.60 -7.53 6.15
CA ASP A 15 -6.52 -8.29 4.91
C ASP A 15 -7.91 -8.65 4.33
N HIS A 16 -8.83 -9.12 5.18
CA HIS A 16 -10.20 -9.46 4.74
C HIS A 16 -11.09 -8.23 4.51
N ALA A 17 -10.88 -7.14 5.25
CA ALA A 17 -11.74 -5.97 5.18
C ALA A 17 -11.31 -4.99 4.08
N GLY A 18 -10.01 -4.77 3.91
CA GLY A 18 -9.50 -3.56 3.28
C GLY A 18 -8.49 -3.68 2.16
N ASP A 19 -8.20 -4.90 1.68
CA ASP A 19 -7.18 -5.10 0.64
C ASP A 19 -5.86 -4.41 1.04
N ILE A 20 -5.28 -4.78 2.19
CA ILE A 20 -3.94 -4.34 2.61
C ILE A 20 -3.16 -5.61 2.93
N ASP A 21 -2.12 -5.93 2.16
CA ASP A 21 -1.31 -7.13 2.38
C ASP A 21 -0.21 -6.89 3.42
N TYR A 22 0.38 -5.68 3.41
CA TYR A 22 1.48 -5.33 4.30
C TYR A 22 1.30 -3.95 4.93
N VAL A 23 1.79 -3.82 6.15
CA VAL A 23 1.87 -2.56 6.90
C VAL A 23 3.31 -2.24 7.17
N ALA A 24 3.72 -1.03 6.81
CA ALA A 24 5.08 -0.56 6.92
C ALA A 24 5.18 0.55 7.97
N LYS A 25 5.87 0.28 9.08
CA LYS A 25 6.00 1.23 10.20
C LYS A 25 7.10 2.26 9.95
N VAL A 26 6.79 3.53 10.21
CA VAL A 26 7.68 4.69 10.10
C VAL A 26 7.58 5.49 11.40
N GLY A 27 8.42 5.15 12.37
CA GLY A 27 8.33 5.73 13.72
C GLY A 27 7.00 5.36 14.39
N ASP A 28 6.20 6.36 14.77
CA ASP A 28 4.88 6.17 15.38
C ASP A 28 3.74 6.06 14.36
N ARG A 29 4.01 6.27 13.07
CA ARG A 29 3.03 6.16 11.98
C ARG A 29 3.25 4.90 11.16
N ALA A 30 2.29 4.52 10.33
CA ALA A 30 2.47 3.44 9.37
C ALA A 30 1.78 3.73 8.03
N PHE A 31 2.31 3.16 6.96
CA PHE A 31 1.70 3.19 5.62
C PHE A 31 1.38 1.76 5.17
N GLY A 32 0.35 1.60 4.34
CA GLY A 32 -0.09 0.29 3.86
C GLY A 32 0.45 -0.02 2.47
N ILE A 33 0.57 -1.31 2.15
CA ILE A 33 0.88 -1.80 0.81
C ILE A 33 -0.12 -2.88 0.43
N GLN A 34 -0.61 -2.78 -0.79
CA GLN A 34 -1.54 -3.72 -1.41
C GLN A 34 -0.91 -4.23 -2.70
N ILE A 35 -0.70 -5.54 -2.82
CA ILE A 35 -0.01 -6.17 -3.95
C ILE A 35 -1.04 -6.83 -4.87
N LYS A 36 -1.09 -6.41 -6.14
CA LYS A 36 -1.93 -7.04 -7.16
C LYS A 36 -1.09 -7.49 -8.35
N PRO A 37 -1.41 -8.61 -9.02
CA PRO A 37 -0.70 -8.99 -10.23
C PRO A 37 -0.98 -8.00 -11.37
N ILE A 38 0.02 -7.69 -12.19
CA ILE A 38 -0.12 -6.73 -13.32
C ILE A 38 -1.14 -7.20 -14.37
N THR A 39 -1.43 -8.50 -14.42
CA THR A 39 -2.53 -9.06 -15.23
C THR A 39 -3.90 -8.54 -14.81
N ALA A 40 -4.05 -8.08 -13.55
CA ALA A 40 -5.21 -7.30 -13.14
C ALA A 40 -5.26 -5.99 -13.93
N LYS A 41 -4.15 -5.26 -14.11
CA LYS A 41 -4.13 -4.01 -14.88
C LYS A 41 -4.69 -4.16 -16.31
N ALA A 42 -4.48 -5.31 -16.97
CA ALA A 42 -5.01 -5.58 -18.31
C ALA A 42 -6.54 -5.69 -18.38
N ASN A 43 -7.21 -6.07 -17.29
CA ASN A 43 -8.67 -6.02 -17.17
C ASN A 43 -9.18 -4.65 -16.64
N PHE A 44 -8.27 -3.83 -16.10
CA PHE A 44 -8.57 -2.60 -15.37
C PHE A 44 -8.03 -1.37 -16.12
N GLY A 45 -8.35 -1.26 -17.42
CA GLY A 45 -8.05 -0.08 -18.24
C GLY A 45 -8.58 1.26 -17.68
N ASN A 46 -9.42 1.22 -16.64
CA ASN A 46 -9.83 2.33 -15.77
C ASN A 46 -9.87 1.84 -14.30
N TYR A 47 -8.72 1.67 -13.64
CA TYR A 47 -8.69 1.33 -12.21
C TYR A 47 -9.26 2.49 -11.39
N SER A 48 -10.57 2.48 -11.16
CA SER A 48 -11.20 3.22 -10.08
C SER A 48 -11.16 2.28 -8.88
N PRO A 49 -10.37 2.56 -7.82
CA PRO A 49 -10.42 1.75 -6.62
C PRO A 49 -11.88 1.65 -6.20
N THR A 50 -12.33 0.44 -5.88
CA THR A 50 -13.73 0.24 -5.49
C THR A 50 -14.03 1.15 -4.29
N GLU A 51 -15.27 1.58 -4.13
CA GLU A 51 -15.65 2.41 -2.98
C GLU A 51 -15.23 1.76 -1.66
N ARG A 52 -15.24 0.42 -1.60
CA ARG A 52 -14.71 -0.36 -0.48
C ARG A 52 -13.20 -0.16 -0.27
N MET A 53 -12.38 -0.30 -1.32
CA MET A 53 -10.93 -0.07 -1.20
C MET A 53 -10.61 1.37 -0.79
N LYS A 54 -11.34 2.36 -1.33
CA LYS A 54 -11.16 3.76 -0.93
C LYS A 54 -11.52 3.98 0.54
N ALA A 55 -12.63 3.40 1.00
CA ALA A 55 -13.05 3.47 2.39
C ALA A 55 -11.96 2.89 3.29
N SER A 56 -11.46 1.69 2.98
CA SER A 56 -10.41 1.06 3.77
C SER A 56 -9.08 1.81 3.74
N PHE A 57 -8.71 2.43 2.62
CA PHE A 57 -7.52 3.27 2.56
C PHE A 57 -7.68 4.52 3.44
N SER A 58 -8.87 5.11 3.44
CA SER A 58 -9.19 6.26 4.30
C SER A 58 -9.20 5.88 5.78
N GLU A 59 -9.79 4.74 6.14
CA GLU A 59 -9.80 4.20 7.51
C GLU A 59 -8.38 3.93 7.99
N PHE A 60 -7.54 3.33 7.12
CA PHE A 60 -6.14 3.09 7.43
C PHE A 60 -5.36 4.39 7.61
N GLU A 61 -5.56 5.37 6.72
CA GLU A 61 -4.91 6.68 6.84
C GLU A 61 -5.35 7.42 8.12
N GLU A 62 -6.61 7.28 8.54
CA GLU A 62 -7.10 7.83 9.81
C GLU A 62 -6.50 7.12 11.03
N GLN A 63 -6.36 5.79 10.97
CA GLN A 63 -5.87 4.97 12.08
C GLN A 63 -4.34 5.05 12.26
N TYR A 64 -3.58 5.03 11.16
CA TYR A 64 -2.11 4.92 11.17
C TYR A 64 -1.39 6.20 10.68
N GLY A 65 -2.13 7.15 10.11
CA GLY A 65 -1.60 8.43 9.64
C GLY A 65 -0.88 8.41 8.29
N GLY A 66 -0.69 7.22 7.69
CA GLY A 66 -0.02 7.04 6.41
C GLY A 66 -0.91 6.41 5.35
N LYS A 67 -0.57 6.66 4.09
CA LYS A 67 -1.36 6.23 2.94
C LYS A 67 -1.17 4.75 2.60
N VAL A 68 -2.11 4.20 1.83
CA VAL A 68 -1.98 2.84 1.28
C VAL A 68 -1.55 2.93 -0.19
N PHE A 69 -0.53 2.15 -0.55
CA PHE A 69 0.02 2.11 -1.90
C PHE A 69 -0.29 0.79 -2.59
N VAL A 70 -0.76 0.87 -3.84
CA VAL A 70 -0.99 -0.32 -4.66
C VAL A 70 0.27 -0.62 -5.48
N VAL A 71 0.88 -1.77 -5.21
CA VAL A 71 2.04 -2.30 -5.92
C VAL A 71 1.57 -3.37 -6.90
N PHE A 72 1.88 -3.18 -8.18
CA PHE A 72 1.65 -4.20 -9.18
C PHE A 72 2.84 -5.14 -9.22
N SER A 73 2.60 -6.43 -9.05
CA SER A 73 3.62 -7.48 -9.20
C SER A 73 3.56 -8.09 -10.58
N MET A 74 4.71 -8.23 -11.24
CA MET A 74 4.90 -8.93 -12.51
C MET A 74 6.04 -9.93 -12.32
N ASP A 75 5.73 -11.22 -12.33
CA ASP A 75 6.72 -12.30 -12.16
C ASP A 75 7.64 -12.16 -10.94
N GLY A 76 7.08 -11.64 -9.83
CA GLY A 76 7.83 -11.41 -8.58
C GLY A 76 8.59 -10.08 -8.54
N GLU A 77 8.50 -9.27 -9.58
CA GLU A 77 9.07 -7.93 -9.65
C GLU A 77 8.00 -6.83 -9.53
N ILE A 78 8.41 -5.64 -9.09
CA ILE A 78 7.53 -4.47 -9.03
C ILE A 78 7.30 -3.93 -10.44
N GLY A 79 6.08 -4.12 -10.96
CA GLY A 79 5.63 -3.68 -12.28
C GLY A 79 5.28 -2.18 -12.37
N ASN A 80 5.11 -1.47 -11.26
CA ASN A 80 4.90 -0.01 -11.22
C ASN A 80 5.97 0.69 -10.39
N GLN A 81 7.17 0.83 -10.93
CA GLN A 81 8.30 1.45 -10.22
C GLN A 81 8.02 2.87 -9.69
N GLU A 82 7.08 3.61 -10.29
CA GLU A 82 6.62 4.92 -9.80
C GLU A 82 6.11 4.87 -8.35
N VAL A 83 5.56 3.74 -7.90
CA VAL A 83 5.09 3.55 -6.53
C VAL A 83 6.22 3.63 -5.51
N ILE A 84 7.44 3.24 -5.90
CA ILE A 84 8.61 3.27 -5.02
C ILE A 84 8.95 4.71 -4.64
N GLU A 85 8.84 5.63 -5.61
CA GLU A 85 9.10 7.05 -5.36
C GLU A 85 7.98 7.68 -4.52
N GLN A 86 6.73 7.29 -4.74
CA GLN A 86 5.61 7.74 -3.90
C GLN A 86 5.75 7.26 -2.45
N ILE A 87 6.12 5.98 -2.25
CA ILE A 87 6.40 5.42 -0.93
C ILE A 87 7.56 6.16 -0.26
N ARG A 88 8.62 6.49 -1.02
CA ARG A 88 9.75 7.28 -0.49
C ARG A 88 9.30 8.64 0.01
N GLN A 89 8.53 9.39 -0.79
CA GLN A 89 8.01 10.69 -0.41
C GLN A 89 7.08 10.60 0.81
N GLU A 90 6.28 9.54 0.90
CA GLU A 90 5.41 9.32 2.05
C GLU A 90 6.22 8.97 3.30
N ILE A 91 7.25 8.14 3.21
CA ILE A 91 8.17 7.89 4.33
C ILE A 91 8.79 9.20 4.81
N GLU A 92 9.24 10.08 3.91
CA GLU A 92 9.76 11.40 4.29
C GLU A 92 8.71 12.29 4.94
N ARG A 93 7.45 12.24 4.47
CA ARG A 93 6.32 12.94 5.09
C ARG A 93 6.04 12.42 6.50
N LEU A 94 6.08 11.10 6.69
CA LEU A 94 5.77 10.44 7.96
C LEU A 94 6.89 10.61 8.99
N LYS A 95 8.15 10.72 8.55
CA LYS A 95 9.32 11.02 9.40
C LYS A 95 9.37 12.47 9.90
N LYS A 96 8.59 13.39 9.30
CA LYS A 96 8.42 14.77 9.78
C LYS A 96 7.36 14.88 10.87
#